data_AF-A0A8T0UIP3-F1
#
_entry.id   AF-A0A8T0UIP3-F1
#
_cell.length_a   1.000
_cell.length_b   1.000
_cell.length_c   1.000
_cell.angle_alpha   90.00
_cell.angle_beta   90.00
_cell.angle_gamma   90.00
#
_symmetry.space_group_name_H-M   'P 1'
#
loop_
_entity.id
_entity.type
_entity.pdbx_description
1 polymer ?
#
loop_
_entity_poly.entity_id
_entity_poly.type
_entity_poly.pdbx_seq_one_letter_code
_entity_poly.pdbx_strand_id
1 'polypeptide(L)'
;MYYDGPLFLDVICVLQGFTFSTKGNIYTFSRSFYNLMSGIDLSANMLSGEIPWEIGNLSHVKSLNLSHNFFIGQIPATIANMSALESLDLSHNELGGPIPWQLTQMSSLEVFSVAYNNLSGCIPNSGQFSSFNMESYLGNTNLQNSSQGNQCSPVLGPMEVEDVGEASDDPVLYIICAASFVLAFWATVAFLFCLPFGQRVMLQL
;
A
#
# COMPACT_ATOMS: atom_id res chain seq x y z
N MET A 1 19.23 -38.06 39.07
CA MET A 1 20.28 -37.48 38.22
C MET A 1 19.59 -36.86 37.03
N TYR A 2 19.86 -35.59 36.81
CA TYR A 2 19.13 -34.67 35.93
C TYR A 2 19.15 -35.10 34.46
N TYR A 3 18.07 -34.79 33.76
CA TYR A 3 17.93 -34.88 32.30
C TYR A 3 18.74 -33.76 31.63
N ASP A 4 19.47 -34.08 30.56
CA ASP A 4 19.94 -33.08 29.59
C ASP A 4 19.72 -33.62 28.16
N GLY A 5 18.70 -33.10 27.51
CA GLY A 5 18.77 -32.71 26.09
C GLY A 5 18.82 -31.17 26.04
N PRO A 6 19.23 -30.51 24.94
CA PRO A 6 18.96 -30.89 23.55
C PRO A 6 20.14 -30.71 22.56
N LEU A 7 20.08 -31.41 21.42
CA LEU A 7 20.76 -30.99 20.18
C LEU A 7 19.74 -30.22 19.34
N PHE A 8 19.75 -28.89 19.42
CA PHE A 8 19.21 -28.06 18.36
C PHE A 8 20.21 -26.92 18.17
N LEU A 9 21.07 -27.10 17.16
CA LEU A 9 22.03 -26.10 16.75
C LEU A 9 21.30 -24.81 16.37
N ASP A 10 21.79 -23.73 16.97
CA ASP A 10 21.60 -22.34 16.63
C ASP A 10 21.55 -22.07 15.12
N VAL A 11 20.33 -21.85 14.60
CA VAL A 11 20.14 -20.99 13.44
C VAL A 11 20.01 -19.56 13.97
N ILE A 12 21.12 -18.98 14.42
CA ILE A 12 21.20 -17.53 14.61
C ILE A 12 21.20 -16.94 13.20
N CYS A 13 20.02 -16.54 12.73
CA CYS A 13 19.91 -15.68 11.55
C CYS A 13 20.64 -14.37 11.86
N VAL A 14 21.86 -14.22 11.31
CA VAL A 14 22.61 -12.96 11.36
C VAL A 14 21.86 -11.95 10.49
N LEU A 15 20.86 -11.28 11.05
CA LEU A 15 20.25 -10.11 10.44
C LEU A 15 21.35 -9.04 10.30
N GLN A 16 21.93 -8.96 9.11
CA GLN A 16 22.74 -7.83 8.66
C GLN A 16 21.86 -6.58 8.75
N GLY A 17 22.43 -5.51 9.30
CA GLY A 17 21.76 -4.22 9.28
C GLY A 17 21.45 -3.79 7.84
N PHE A 18 20.38 -3.02 7.65
CA PHE A 18 20.08 -2.42 6.34
C PHE A 18 20.46 -0.95 6.32
N THR A 19 20.95 -0.50 5.17
CA THR A 19 21.27 0.90 4.91
C THR A 19 20.23 1.48 3.98
N PHE A 20 19.68 2.65 4.32
CA PHE A 20 18.87 3.42 3.39
C PHE A 20 19.32 4.87 3.39
N SER A 21 19.05 5.57 2.30
CA SER A 21 19.42 6.98 2.16
C SER A 21 18.16 7.84 2.11
N THR A 22 18.13 8.90 2.91
CA THR A 22 17.08 9.94 2.85
C THR A 22 17.71 11.30 3.11
N LYS A 23 17.26 12.34 2.40
CA LYS A 23 17.78 13.71 2.52
C LYS A 23 19.30 13.82 2.32
N GLY A 24 19.87 12.99 1.44
CA GLY A 24 21.31 12.94 1.19
C GLY A 24 22.14 12.28 2.31
N ASN A 25 21.50 11.77 3.37
CA ASN A 25 22.16 11.06 4.46
C ASN A 25 21.95 9.55 4.34
N ILE A 26 23.02 8.79 4.50
CA ILE A 26 22.98 7.33 4.59
C ILE A 26 22.75 6.96 6.04
N TYR A 27 21.63 6.29 6.32
CA TYR A 27 21.32 5.73 7.62
C TYR A 27 21.61 4.24 7.59
N THR A 28 22.48 3.78 8.48
CA THR A 28 22.84 2.37 8.63
C THR A 28 22.25 1.86 9.94
N PHE A 29 21.32 0.91 9.86
CA PHE A 29 20.65 0.36 11.03
C PHE A 29 21.22 -1.01 11.37
N SER A 30 22.04 -1.12 12.43
CA SER A 30 22.57 -2.38 12.97
C SER A 30 21.96 -2.72 14.35
N ARG A 31 21.62 -3.99 14.60
CA ARG A 31 20.80 -4.56 15.71
C ARG A 31 20.68 -3.74 17.02
N SER A 32 19.46 -3.25 17.28
CA SER A 32 18.68 -3.22 18.56
C SER A 32 17.34 -2.51 18.25
N PHE A 33 16.44 -3.23 17.61
CA PHE A 33 15.49 -2.68 16.62
C PHE A 33 14.22 -2.01 17.17
N TYR A 34 13.82 -2.22 18.43
CA TYR A 34 12.42 -1.94 18.82
C TYR A 34 12.22 -0.83 19.86
N ASN A 35 13.28 -0.27 20.44
CA ASN A 35 13.16 0.66 21.58
C ASN A 35 13.69 2.08 21.33
N LEU A 36 14.24 2.37 20.15
CA LEU A 36 14.92 3.65 19.87
C LEU A 36 14.45 4.39 18.61
N MET A 37 13.65 3.77 17.73
CA MET A 37 13.22 4.43 16.50
C MET A 37 12.07 5.39 16.79
N SER A 38 12.44 6.60 17.25
CA SER A 38 11.50 7.67 17.58
C SER A 38 10.88 8.36 16.36
N GLY A 39 11.26 7.95 15.14
CA GLY A 39 10.59 8.39 13.92
C GLY A 39 11.27 7.96 12.62
N ILE A 40 10.51 8.01 11.53
CA ILE A 40 10.94 7.84 10.14
C ILE A 40 10.64 9.15 9.43
N ASP A 41 11.68 9.76 8.84
CA ASP A 41 11.53 10.98 8.05
C ASP A 41 12.07 10.74 6.64
N LEU A 42 11.13 10.56 5.70
CA LEU A 42 11.38 10.44 4.28
C LEU A 42 10.84 11.66 3.52
N SER A 43 10.57 12.76 4.21
CA SER A 43 10.02 13.96 3.59
C SER A 43 10.99 14.63 2.61
N ALA A 44 10.44 15.42 1.68
CA ALA A 44 11.19 16.20 0.71
C ALA A 44 12.13 15.34 -0.16
N ASN A 45 11.61 14.23 -0.67
CA ASN A 45 12.28 13.39 -1.65
C ASN A 45 11.42 13.31 -2.93
N MET A 46 11.85 12.46 -3.86
CA MET A 46 11.11 12.16 -5.09
C MET A 46 10.51 10.75 -5.03
N LEU A 47 10.08 10.29 -3.85
CA LEU A 47 9.47 8.97 -3.71
C LEU A 47 8.09 8.97 -4.38
N SER A 48 7.79 7.91 -5.12
CA SER A 48 6.58 7.79 -5.92
C SER A 48 5.97 6.39 -5.80
N GLY A 49 4.73 6.23 -6.28
CA GLY A 49 3.96 5.00 -6.13
C GLY A 49 3.08 5.04 -4.89
N GLU A 50 2.53 3.91 -4.50
CA GLU A 50 1.63 3.83 -3.35
C GLU A 50 2.39 3.65 -2.03
N ILE A 51 1.78 4.09 -0.93
CA ILE A 51 2.29 3.74 0.41
C ILE A 51 1.97 2.26 0.66
N PRO A 52 2.99 1.40 0.89
CA PRO A 52 2.76 -0.03 1.09
C PRO A 52 1.98 -0.30 2.38
N TRP A 53 1.09 -1.28 2.35
CA TRP A 53 0.27 -1.65 3.52
C TRP A 53 1.13 -2.18 4.68
N GLU A 54 2.31 -2.72 4.39
CA GLU A 54 3.29 -3.20 5.36
C GLU A 54 3.82 -2.09 6.29
N ILE A 55 3.62 -0.80 5.95
CA ILE A 55 3.95 0.32 6.84
C ILE A 55 3.28 0.18 8.21
N GLY A 56 2.10 -0.45 8.26
CA GLY A 56 1.36 -0.72 9.49
C GLY A 56 2.05 -1.69 10.46
N ASN A 57 3.07 -2.44 10.01
CA ASN A 57 3.83 -3.35 10.87
C ASN A 57 4.86 -2.62 11.75
N LEU A 58 5.04 -1.31 11.57
CA LEU A 58 6.01 -0.49 12.30
C LEU A 58 5.45 -0.03 13.65
N SER A 59 5.09 -0.98 14.52
CA SER A 59 4.37 -0.75 15.79
C SER A 59 5.08 0.14 16.82
N HIS A 60 6.40 0.33 16.69
CA HIS A 60 7.22 1.11 17.62
C HIS A 60 7.54 2.53 17.13
N VAL A 61 7.12 2.89 15.91
CA VAL A 61 7.39 4.21 15.33
C VAL A 61 6.48 5.26 15.95
N LYS A 62 7.09 6.33 16.47
CA LYS A 62 6.37 7.47 17.06
C LYS A 62 6.10 8.62 16.09
N SER A 63 6.95 8.81 15.09
CA SER A 63 6.77 9.86 14.08
C SER A 63 6.98 9.28 12.69
N LEU A 64 6.06 9.51 11.78
CA LEU A 64 6.17 9.12 10.38
C LEU A 64 5.94 10.35 9.52
N ASN A 65 6.99 10.82 8.86
CA ASN A 65 6.94 11.95 7.95
C ASN A 65 7.26 11.49 6.53
N LEU A 66 6.25 11.52 5.66
CA LEU A 66 6.32 11.20 4.23
C LEU A 66 6.00 12.43 3.36
N SER A 67 5.95 13.63 3.95
CA SER A 67 5.49 14.82 3.25
C SER A 67 6.42 15.28 2.13
N HIS A 68 5.91 16.07 1.19
CA HIS A 68 6.69 16.57 0.05
C HIS A 68 7.34 15.43 -0.76
N ASN A 69 6.51 14.51 -1.24
CA ASN A 69 6.87 13.43 -2.16
C ASN A 69 5.81 13.36 -3.29
N PHE A 70 5.85 12.29 -4.08
CA PHE A 70 4.91 12.00 -5.17
C PHE A 70 4.11 10.71 -4.89
N PHE A 71 3.77 10.44 -3.62
CA PHE A 71 2.97 9.27 -3.28
C PHE A 71 1.54 9.40 -3.84
N ILE A 72 1.06 8.34 -4.48
CA ILE A 72 -0.27 8.22 -5.10
C ILE A 72 -1.09 7.14 -4.37
N GLY A 73 -2.33 6.93 -4.81
CA GLY A 73 -3.21 5.89 -4.25
C GLY A 73 -3.84 6.31 -2.93
N GLN A 74 -4.37 5.34 -2.17
CA GLN A 74 -5.06 5.60 -0.92
C GLN A 74 -4.12 5.58 0.28
N ILE A 75 -4.52 6.25 1.37
CA ILE A 75 -3.86 6.09 2.67
C ILE A 75 -4.15 4.67 3.18
N PRO A 76 -3.14 3.82 3.45
CA PRO A 76 -3.38 2.47 3.94
C PRO A 76 -4.03 2.49 5.32
N ALA A 77 -5.18 1.81 5.47
CA ALA A 77 -5.85 1.66 6.76
C ALA A 77 -4.98 0.94 7.81
N THR A 78 -3.97 0.19 7.37
CA THR A 78 -3.01 -0.51 8.25
C THR A 78 -2.16 0.45 9.08
N ILE A 79 -2.07 1.74 8.75
CA ILE A 79 -1.43 2.75 9.60
C ILE A 79 -2.10 2.79 10.99
N ALA A 80 -3.39 2.46 11.10
CA ALA A 80 -4.09 2.34 12.38
C ALA A 80 -3.47 1.29 13.33
N ASN A 81 -2.70 0.33 12.81
CA ASN A 81 -2.01 -0.68 13.62
C ASN A 81 -0.74 -0.15 14.30
N MET A 82 -0.27 1.05 13.93
CA MET A 82 0.92 1.68 14.51
C MET A 82 0.56 2.34 15.86
N SER A 83 0.37 1.51 16.88
CA SER A 83 -0.17 1.93 18.19
C SER A 83 0.67 2.96 18.94
N ALA A 84 1.96 3.08 18.66
CA ALA A 84 2.84 4.09 19.26
C ALA A 84 2.94 5.39 18.46
N LEU A 85 2.25 5.53 17.33
CA LEU A 85 2.38 6.68 16.44
C LEU A 85 1.76 7.93 17.06
N GLU A 86 2.58 8.95 17.26
CA GLU A 86 2.25 10.25 17.85
C GLU A 86 2.17 11.35 16.77
N SER A 87 2.92 11.21 15.68
CA SER A 87 2.98 12.19 14.59
C SER A 87 2.91 11.50 13.23
N LEU A 88 1.97 11.92 12.39
CA LEU A 88 1.80 11.47 11.01
C LEU A 88 1.68 12.67 10.07
N ASP A 89 2.65 12.83 9.19
CA ASP A 89 2.63 13.87 8.15
C ASP A 89 2.72 13.23 6.76
N LEU A 90 1.62 13.31 6.02
CA LEU A 90 1.46 12.86 4.64
C LEU A 90 1.23 14.03 3.67
N SER A 91 1.42 15.27 4.14
CA SER A 91 1.10 16.45 3.36
C SER A 91 1.95 16.61 2.10
N HIS A 92 1.48 17.39 1.13
CA HIS A 92 2.20 17.63 -0.12
C HIS A 92 2.58 16.33 -0.85
N ASN A 93 1.56 15.54 -1.18
CA ASN A 93 1.64 14.33 -1.99
C ASN A 93 0.47 14.33 -3.00
N GLU A 94 0.30 13.23 -3.73
CA GLU A 94 -0.78 13.02 -4.70
C GLU A 94 -1.78 11.95 -4.21
N LEU A 95 -1.90 11.77 -2.89
CA LEU A 95 -2.78 10.76 -2.28
C LEU A 95 -4.25 11.09 -2.56
N GLY A 96 -5.04 10.05 -2.83
CA GLY A 96 -6.47 10.15 -3.14
C GLY A 96 -7.33 9.25 -2.26
N GLY A 97 -8.64 9.27 -2.54
CA GLY A 97 -9.62 8.49 -1.78
C GLY A 97 -9.92 9.08 -0.39
N PRO A 98 -10.68 8.35 0.44
CA PRO A 98 -11.08 8.80 1.77
C PRO A 98 -9.97 8.65 2.80
N ILE A 99 -10.01 9.49 3.84
CA ILE A 99 -9.24 9.27 5.06
C ILE A 99 -9.80 8.00 5.75
N PRO A 100 -8.99 6.95 5.99
CA PRO A 100 -9.48 5.73 6.60
C PRO A 100 -10.04 5.99 8.01
N TRP A 101 -11.29 5.60 8.24
CA TRP A 101 -11.94 5.78 9.54
C TRP A 101 -11.21 5.03 10.67
N GLN A 102 -10.47 3.98 10.34
CA GLN A 102 -9.65 3.20 11.27
C GLN A 102 -8.61 4.07 11.99
N LEU A 103 -8.13 5.16 11.38
CA LEU A 103 -7.19 6.09 12.02
C LEU A 103 -7.81 6.77 13.26
N THR A 104 -9.13 6.86 13.35
CA THR A 104 -9.83 7.41 14.54
C THR A 104 -9.65 6.56 15.79
N GLN A 105 -9.23 5.30 15.64
CA GLN A 105 -8.96 4.37 16.74
C GLN A 105 -7.59 4.60 17.38
N MET A 106 -6.72 5.40 16.75
CA MET A 106 -5.38 5.70 17.25
C MET A 106 -5.46 6.68 18.42
N SER A 107 -5.17 6.20 19.62
CA SER A 107 -5.22 7.02 20.85
C SER A 107 -4.01 7.91 21.04
N SER A 108 -2.84 7.52 20.52
CA SER A 108 -1.57 8.23 20.70
C SER A 108 -1.31 9.34 19.69
N LEU A 109 -2.10 9.45 18.63
CA LEU A 109 -1.85 10.41 17.54
C LEU A 109 -2.18 11.84 17.98
N GLU A 110 -1.16 12.71 18.02
CA GLU A 110 -1.25 14.10 18.47
C GLU A 110 -1.01 15.11 17.33
N VAL A 111 -0.20 14.74 16.34
CA VAL A 111 0.09 15.58 15.18
C VAL A 111 -0.32 14.84 13.92
N PHE A 112 -1.19 15.45 13.14
CA PHE A 112 -1.68 14.89 11.89
C PHE A 112 -1.72 15.96 10.80
N SER A 113 -1.24 15.62 9.61
CA SER A 113 -1.40 16.46 8.42
C SER A 113 -1.52 15.60 7.17
N VAL A 114 -2.55 15.89 6.37
CA VAL A 114 -2.77 15.36 5.03
C VAL A 114 -3.02 16.50 4.04
N ALA A 115 -2.60 17.71 4.39
CA ALA A 115 -2.78 18.91 3.57
C ALA A 115 -2.12 18.75 2.19
N TYR A 116 -2.67 19.41 1.19
CA TYR A 116 -2.15 19.43 -0.18
C TYR A 116 -2.00 18.02 -0.75
N ASN A 117 -3.11 17.29 -0.77
CA ASN A 117 -3.30 16.01 -1.46
C ASN A 117 -4.57 16.09 -2.33
N ASN A 118 -4.97 14.97 -2.93
CA ASN A 118 -6.20 14.83 -3.71
C ASN A 118 -7.26 13.98 -2.98
N LEU A 119 -7.31 14.07 -1.65
CA LEU A 119 -8.24 13.29 -0.82
C LEU A 119 -9.68 13.74 -1.03
N SER A 120 -10.60 12.81 -0.82
CA SER A 120 -12.04 13.00 -1.02
C SER A 120 -12.86 12.43 0.13
N GLY A 121 -14.16 12.71 0.13
CA GLY A 121 -15.07 12.21 1.15
C GLY A 121 -14.97 12.99 2.46
N CYS A 122 -15.34 12.36 3.56
CA CYS A 122 -15.55 13.05 4.83
C CYS A 122 -14.33 13.03 5.74
N ILE A 123 -14.08 14.17 6.39
CA ILE A 123 -13.16 14.23 7.52
C ILE A 123 -13.77 13.46 8.69
N PRO A 124 -13.11 12.42 9.23
CA PRO A 124 -13.57 11.75 10.43
C PRO A 124 -13.68 12.76 11.57
N ASN A 125 -14.80 12.76 12.30
CA ASN A 125 -15.09 13.73 13.37
C ASN A 125 -15.04 13.09 14.78
N SER A 126 -14.46 11.90 14.88
CA SER A 126 -14.38 11.11 16.12
C SER A 126 -12.93 10.88 16.56
N GLY A 127 -12.75 10.51 17.82
CA GLY A 127 -11.41 10.29 18.40
C GLY A 127 -10.55 11.55 18.36
N GLN A 128 -9.24 11.37 18.11
CA GLN A 128 -8.28 12.47 17.99
C GLN A 128 -8.57 13.39 16.79
N PHE A 129 -9.28 12.93 15.75
CA PHE A 129 -9.57 13.75 14.57
C PHE A 129 -10.49 14.94 14.85
N SER A 130 -11.23 14.89 15.96
CA SER A 130 -12.02 16.03 16.46
C SER A 130 -11.17 17.19 16.99
N SER A 131 -9.88 16.96 17.28
CA SER A 131 -8.98 17.97 17.85
C SER A 131 -8.04 18.62 16.82
N PHE A 132 -7.85 18.00 15.65
CA PHE A 132 -6.94 18.51 14.63
C PHE A 132 -7.47 19.78 13.95
N ASN A 133 -6.54 20.69 13.64
CA ASN A 133 -6.87 21.96 13.00
C ASN A 133 -7.30 21.74 11.53
N MET A 134 -8.15 22.62 11.01
CA MET A 134 -8.57 22.58 9.59
C MET A 134 -7.38 22.74 8.63
N GLU A 135 -6.28 23.34 9.08
CA GLU A 135 -5.01 23.43 8.35
C GLU A 135 -4.43 22.06 7.97
N SER A 136 -4.62 21.03 8.80
CA SER A 136 -4.18 19.65 8.54
C SER A 136 -4.82 19.04 7.29
N TYR A 137 -5.88 19.64 6.78
CA TYR A 137 -6.68 19.13 5.65
C TYR A 137 -6.68 20.07 4.44
N LEU A 138 -6.03 21.24 4.55
CA LEU A 138 -6.02 22.29 3.53
C LEU A 138 -5.58 21.75 2.16
N GLY A 139 -6.09 22.30 1.06
CA GLY A 139 -5.64 21.92 -0.28
C GLY A 139 -6.23 20.62 -0.86
N ASN A 140 -7.02 19.86 -0.08
CA ASN A 140 -7.82 18.74 -0.59
C ASN A 140 -9.19 19.25 -1.07
N THR A 141 -9.38 19.40 -2.39
CA THR A 141 -10.58 20.07 -2.95
C THR A 141 -11.87 19.28 -2.79
N ASN A 142 -11.79 17.96 -2.66
CA ASN A 142 -12.95 17.06 -2.60
C ASN A 142 -13.27 16.58 -1.17
N LEU A 143 -12.56 17.12 -0.18
CA LEU A 143 -12.69 16.73 1.23
C LEU A 143 -13.75 17.60 1.92
N GLN A 144 -14.71 16.96 2.56
CA GLN A 144 -15.88 17.60 3.15
C GLN A 144 -15.77 17.66 4.66
N ASN A 145 -16.08 18.84 5.23
CA ASN A 145 -16.22 18.97 6.67
C ASN A 145 -17.55 18.36 7.13
N SER A 146 -17.55 17.65 8.24
CA SER A 146 -18.78 17.07 8.81
C SER A 146 -19.72 18.15 9.40
N SER A 147 -19.32 19.43 9.41
CA SER A 147 -20.09 20.54 10.00
C SER A 147 -21.17 21.12 9.09
N GLN A 148 -21.23 20.75 7.81
CA GLN A 148 -22.36 21.06 6.95
C GLN A 148 -23.37 19.91 7.01
N GLY A 149 -24.51 20.17 7.64
CA GLY A 149 -25.54 19.18 7.96
C GLY A 149 -25.87 18.22 6.81
N ASN A 150 -25.82 16.93 7.12
CA ASN A 150 -26.22 15.79 6.29
C ASN A 150 -25.40 15.54 5.02
N GLN A 151 -24.16 15.02 5.13
CA GLN A 151 -23.59 14.12 4.11
C GLN A 151 -22.31 13.34 4.50
N CYS A 152 -22.16 12.97 5.78
CA CYS A 152 -21.10 12.05 6.20
C CYS A 152 -21.71 10.82 6.85
N SER A 153 -22.15 9.87 6.02
CA SER A 153 -22.43 8.51 6.49
C SER A 153 -21.13 7.71 6.41
N PRO A 154 -20.77 6.91 7.43
CA PRO A 154 -19.78 5.86 7.21
C PRO A 154 -20.34 5.00 6.09
N VAL A 155 -19.63 4.88 4.97
CA VAL A 155 -19.89 3.82 4.02
C VAL A 155 -19.50 2.52 4.72
N LEU A 156 -20.39 2.03 5.58
CA LEU A 156 -20.58 0.62 5.89
C LEU A 156 -21.45 0.06 4.75
N GLY A 157 -21.01 0.25 3.52
CA GLY A 157 -21.28 -0.73 2.50
C GLY A 157 -20.32 -1.89 2.76
N PRO A 158 -20.72 -3.17 2.59
CA PRO A 158 -19.71 -4.21 2.43
C PRO A 158 -18.71 -3.72 1.39
N MET A 159 -17.44 -4.05 1.58
CA MET A 159 -16.47 -4.03 0.49
C MET A 159 -17.09 -4.85 -0.63
N GLU A 160 -17.75 -4.19 -1.58
CA GLU A 160 -17.78 -4.68 -2.94
C GLU A 160 -16.31 -4.66 -3.30
N VAL A 161 -15.70 -5.84 -3.19
CA VAL A 161 -14.60 -6.22 -4.04
C VAL A 161 -14.97 -5.64 -5.40
N GLU A 162 -14.21 -4.64 -5.86
CA GLU A 162 -14.23 -4.31 -7.28
C GLU A 162 -13.82 -5.60 -7.96
N ASP A 163 -14.83 -6.37 -8.35
CA ASP A 163 -14.68 -7.52 -9.18
C ASP A 163 -14.05 -6.97 -10.45
N VAL A 164 -12.80 -7.36 -10.66
CA VAL A 164 -12.03 -6.99 -11.82
C VAL A 164 -12.81 -7.49 -13.02
N GLY A 165 -13.56 -6.57 -13.63
CA GLY A 165 -14.35 -6.72 -14.85
C GLY A 165 -14.73 -8.16 -15.16
N GLU A 166 -15.90 -8.59 -14.68
CA GLU A 166 -16.57 -9.77 -15.22
C GLU A 166 -16.55 -9.64 -16.75
N ALA A 167 -15.81 -10.55 -17.38
CA ALA A 167 -15.61 -10.55 -18.81
C ALA A 167 -16.99 -10.46 -19.46
N SER A 168 -17.19 -9.43 -20.28
CA SER A 168 -18.44 -9.21 -21.01
C SER A 168 -19.01 -10.54 -21.49
N ASP A 169 -20.18 -10.93 -20.97
CA ASP A 169 -21.05 -11.98 -21.49
C ASP A 169 -21.62 -11.56 -22.86
N ASP A 170 -20.73 -11.13 -23.74
CA ASP A 170 -21.02 -10.94 -25.14
C ASP A 170 -20.79 -12.30 -25.81
N PRO A 171 -21.86 -13.05 -26.16
CA PRO A 171 -21.73 -14.34 -26.82
C PRO A 171 -20.94 -14.22 -28.13
N VAL A 172 -20.88 -13.02 -28.74
CA VAL A 172 -20.06 -12.76 -29.92
C VAL A 172 -18.57 -12.77 -29.58
N LEU A 173 -18.15 -12.17 -28.46
CA LEU A 173 -16.75 -12.14 -28.04
C LEU A 173 -16.23 -13.55 -27.73
N TYR A 174 -17.04 -14.37 -27.05
CA TYR A 174 -16.69 -15.75 -26.77
C TYR A 174 -16.51 -16.58 -28.06
N ILE A 175 -17.42 -16.41 -29.03
CA ILE A 175 -17.31 -17.09 -30.34
C ILE A 175 -16.07 -16.64 -31.09
N ILE A 176 -15.76 -15.33 -31.09
CA ILE A 176 -14.55 -14.79 -31.74
C ILE A 176 -13.28 -15.35 -31.08
N CYS A 177 -13.22 -15.37 -29.75
CA CYS A 177 -12.09 -15.92 -29.00
C CYS A 177 -11.92 -17.43 -29.22
N ALA A 178 -13.01 -18.19 -29.23
CA ALA A 178 -12.97 -19.63 -29.51
C ALA A 178 -12.51 -19.91 -30.95
N ALA A 179 -13.02 -19.15 -31.93
CA ALA A 179 -12.62 -19.30 -33.33
C ALA A 179 -11.14 -18.93 -33.54
N SER A 180 -10.65 -17.86 -32.91
CA SER A 180 -9.25 -17.43 -33.02
C SER A 180 -8.29 -18.45 -32.41
N PHE A 181 -8.65 -19.04 -31.27
CA PHE A 181 -7.86 -20.12 -30.65
C PHE A 181 -7.76 -21.35 -31.54
N VAL A 182 -8.88 -21.80 -32.13
CA VAL A 182 -8.90 -22.96 -33.02
C VAL A 182 -8.06 -22.70 -34.27
N LEU A 183 -8.19 -21.52 -34.89
CA LEU A 183 -7.38 -21.16 -36.06
C LEU A 183 -5.88 -21.09 -35.73
N ALA A 184 -5.52 -20.51 -34.59
CA ALA A 184 -4.14 -20.43 -34.13
C ALA A 184 -3.56 -21.83 -33.88
N PHE A 185 -4.32 -22.74 -33.26
CA PHE A 185 -3.91 -24.11 -33.01
C PHE A 185 -3.66 -24.89 -34.32
N TRP A 186 -4.56 -24.79 -35.30
CA TRP A 186 -4.35 -25.47 -36.58
C TRP A 186 -3.23 -24.84 -37.40
N ALA A 187 -3.02 -23.52 -37.30
CA ALA A 187 -1.89 -22.85 -37.94
C ALA A 187 -0.55 -23.30 -37.35
N THR A 188 -0.45 -23.47 -36.02
CA THR A 188 0.78 -23.97 -35.37
C THR A 188 1.03 -25.44 -35.71
N VAL A 189 0.00 -26.28 -35.72
CA VAL A 189 0.12 -27.67 -36.18
C VAL A 189 0.57 -27.72 -37.65
N ALA A 190 -0.07 -26.96 -38.54
CA ALA A 190 0.35 -26.89 -39.94
C ALA A 190 1.80 -26.36 -40.08
N PHE A 191 2.21 -25.39 -39.27
CA PHE A 191 3.57 -24.87 -39.28
C PHE A 191 4.60 -25.93 -38.83
N LEU A 192 4.29 -26.69 -37.78
CA LEU A 192 5.18 -27.74 -37.28
C LEU A 192 5.32 -28.91 -38.26
N PHE A 193 4.24 -29.29 -38.94
CA PHE A 193 4.22 -30.50 -39.77
C PHE A 193 4.39 -30.27 -41.28
N CYS A 194 3.97 -29.11 -41.82
CA CYS A 194 3.95 -28.87 -43.26
C CYS A 194 5.06 -27.90 -43.73
N LEU A 195 5.62 -27.07 -42.85
CA LEU A 195 6.71 -26.14 -43.23
C LEU A 195 8.08 -26.75 -42.91
N PRO A 196 9.04 -26.73 -43.86
CA PRO A 196 10.35 -27.37 -43.70
C PRO A 196 11.21 -26.75 -42.57
N PHE A 197 10.84 -25.54 -42.12
CA PHE A 197 11.47 -24.86 -40.98
C PHE A 197 10.97 -25.40 -39.63
N GLY A 198 9.68 -25.75 -39.51
CA GLY A 198 9.09 -26.30 -38.28
C GLY A 198 9.53 -27.74 -37.99
N GLN A 199 9.65 -28.56 -39.04
CA GLN A 199 10.14 -29.94 -38.92
C GLN A 199 11.58 -30.03 -38.37
N ARG A 200 12.43 -29.01 -38.61
CA ARG A 200 13.80 -28.95 -38.07
C ARG A 200 13.85 -28.73 -36.56
N VAL A 201 12.83 -28.08 -35.98
CA VAL A 201 12.74 -27.82 -34.53
C VAL A 201 12.31 -29.08 -33.78
N MET A 202 11.39 -29.88 -34.34
CA MET A 202 10.93 -31.14 -33.75
C MET A 202 11.96 -32.28 -33.83
N LEU A 203 12.88 -32.25 -34.80
CA LEU A 203 13.92 -33.28 -34.97
C LEU A 203 15.19 -33.03 -34.13
N GLN A 204 15.22 -31.97 -33.32
CA GLN A 204 16.33 -31.65 -32.40
C GLN A 204 15.94 -31.70 -30.90
N LEU A 205 14.74 -32.19 -30.59
CA LEU A 205 14.29 -32.59 -29.25
C LEU A 205 14.19 -34.13 -29.21
#